data_AF-A0A8S3YMW7-F1
#
_entry.id   AF-A0A8S3YMW7-F1
#
_cell.length_a   1.000
_cell.length_b   1.000
_cell.length_c   1.000
_cell.angle_alpha   90.00
_cell.angle_beta   90.00
_cell.angle_gamma   90.00
#
_symmetry.space_group_name_H-M   'P 1'
#
loop_
_entity.id
_entity.type
_entity.pdbx_description
1 polymer ?
#
loop_
_entity_poly.entity_id
_entity_poly.type
_entity_poly.pdbx_seq_one_letter_code
_entity_poly.pdbx_strand_id
1 'polypeptide(L)'
;MERAKQTTDDSSSGKIFGNYTRNLYSVFKKYDNNDRIQSSNLRKAFIDLDLYPSHSQIQEMVHCAVEYGSPCDADHVTFGEFSVLVDELQHYYEIGASPALPKSVIKNKSAGFVARRTRKESLANFQVFLGGSCGCSQQPSRWRSETAIPFLKKENITFYNPQVNTWRPELVELEDRAKNLAALQFFMIDNNTRSVVAVCEIAYLVGCGRQIIVVFSNFNSEVEEVAMEKTSEREREDIMRARNVLMDIIERNGIPVFQDLESALHCAAIHLKQGVKVQDLTVDQGALPVKHGHVLVGEALL
;
A
#
# COMPACT_ATOMS: atom_id res chain seq x y z
N MET A 1 43.54 -28.65 48.15
CA MET A 1 43.25 -28.68 46.70
C MET A 1 41.75 -28.68 46.54
N GLU A 2 41.14 -27.51 46.36
CA GLU A 2 39.80 -27.44 45.79
C GLU A 2 39.65 -26.05 45.16
N ARG A 3 39.59 -26.04 43.83
CA ARG A 3 39.45 -24.84 43.00
C ARG A 3 38.00 -24.37 43.12
N ALA A 4 37.82 -23.17 43.67
CA ALA A 4 36.59 -22.42 43.48
C ALA A 4 36.44 -22.10 41.97
N LYS A 5 35.41 -22.65 41.35
CA LYS A 5 34.94 -22.22 40.03
C LYS A 5 34.38 -20.81 40.19
N GLN A 6 35.16 -19.84 39.74
CA GLN A 6 34.71 -18.48 39.49
C GLN A 6 33.81 -18.52 38.25
N THR A 7 32.50 -18.53 38.47
CA THR A 7 31.53 -18.23 37.41
C THR A 7 31.70 -16.77 37.05
N THR A 8 32.29 -16.53 35.88
CA THR A 8 32.34 -15.24 35.21
C THR A 8 30.91 -14.83 34.89
N ASP A 9 30.46 -13.81 35.61
CA ASP A 9 29.27 -13.02 35.30
C ASP A 9 29.55 -12.33 33.96
N ASP A 10 28.79 -12.71 32.92
CA ASP A 10 28.93 -12.18 31.57
C ASP A 10 28.29 -10.79 31.52
N SER A 11 29.05 -9.81 32.00
CA SER A 11 28.65 -8.42 32.10
C SER A 11 28.79 -7.72 30.74
N SER A 12 27.77 -7.83 29.89
CA SER A 12 27.64 -6.94 28.71
C SER A 12 26.20 -6.68 28.23
N SER A 13 25.16 -6.95 29.04
CA SER A 13 23.82 -6.42 28.75
C SER A 13 23.67 -5.03 29.38
N GLY A 14 23.77 -3.97 28.56
CA GLY A 14 23.46 -2.61 29.00
C GLY A 14 22.11 -2.57 29.72
N LYS A 15 22.06 -2.00 30.92
CA LYS A 15 20.82 -1.95 31.71
C LYS A 15 19.78 -1.11 30.95
N ILE A 16 18.70 -1.74 30.50
CA ILE A 16 17.57 -1.04 29.88
C ILE A 16 16.66 -0.50 30.98
N PHE A 17 16.48 0.82 30.97
CA PHE A 17 15.72 1.55 31.99
C PHE A 17 14.32 1.92 31.48
N GLY A 18 13.31 1.83 32.35
CA GLY A 18 11.93 2.22 32.05
C GLY A 18 11.07 1.12 31.41
N ASN A 19 9.76 1.18 31.63
CA ASN A 19 8.82 0.20 31.04
C ASN A 19 8.66 0.40 29.54
N TYR A 20 8.63 1.65 29.08
CA TYR A 20 8.56 2.01 27.66
C TYR A 20 9.72 1.41 26.86
N THR A 21 10.97 1.72 27.23
CA THR A 21 12.16 1.21 26.52
C THR A 21 12.29 -0.31 26.59
N ARG A 22 11.83 -0.95 27.69
CA ARG A 22 11.75 -2.43 27.75
C ARG A 22 10.73 -3.02 26.78
N ASN A 23 9.58 -2.36 26.60
CA ASN A 23 8.60 -2.76 25.59
C ASN A 23 9.21 -2.67 24.19
N LEU A 24 9.83 -1.54 23.86
CA LEU A 24 10.53 -1.36 22.57
C LEU A 24 11.60 -2.42 22.35
N TYR A 25 12.41 -2.72 23.38
CA TYR A 25 13.45 -3.75 23.28
C TYR A 25 12.87 -5.14 23.06
N SER A 26 11.73 -5.46 23.70
CA SER A 26 11.07 -6.75 23.52
C SER A 26 10.56 -6.95 22.10
N VAL A 27 9.98 -5.90 21.50
CA VAL A 27 9.58 -5.91 20.08
C VAL A 27 10.81 -5.96 19.18
N PHE A 28 11.84 -5.15 19.47
CA PHE A 28 13.07 -5.14 18.71
C PHE A 28 13.70 -6.54 18.62
N LYS A 29 13.84 -7.22 19.77
CA LYS A 29 14.38 -8.59 19.86
C LYS A 29 13.54 -9.67 19.19
N LYS A 30 12.27 -9.40 18.89
CA LYS A 30 11.43 -10.31 18.11
C LYS A 30 11.82 -10.34 16.62
N TYR A 31 12.37 -9.23 16.11
CA TYR A 31 12.64 -9.03 14.69
C TYR A 31 14.12 -8.80 14.35
N ASP A 32 14.99 -8.66 15.35
CA ASP A 32 16.41 -8.44 15.13
C ASP A 32 17.11 -9.72 14.64
N ASN A 33 18.21 -9.50 13.93
CA ASN A 33 19.18 -10.51 13.58
C ASN A 33 20.56 -9.87 13.79
N ASN A 34 21.29 -10.34 14.79
CA ASN A 34 22.56 -9.76 15.25
C ASN A 34 22.42 -8.27 15.67
N ASP A 35 21.47 -7.98 16.57
CA ASP A 35 21.22 -6.64 17.14
C ASP A 35 20.86 -5.56 16.10
N ARG A 36 20.29 -5.99 14.97
CA ARG A 36 19.90 -5.16 13.83
C ARG A 36 18.60 -5.68 13.22
N ILE A 37 17.65 -4.80 12.92
CA ILE A 37 16.41 -5.13 12.20
C ILE A 37 16.59 -4.78 10.72
N GLN A 38 16.33 -5.73 9.82
CA GLN A 38 16.27 -5.46 8.38
C GLN A 38 15.01 -4.69 8.00
N SER A 39 15.08 -3.85 6.96
CA SER A 39 13.95 -3.06 6.47
C SER A 39 12.68 -3.88 6.22
N SER A 40 12.84 -5.11 5.69
CA SER A 40 11.75 -6.06 5.43
C SER A 40 10.94 -6.47 6.67
N ASN A 41 11.54 -6.40 7.86
CA ASN A 41 10.90 -6.69 9.14
C ASN A 41 10.57 -5.44 9.95
N LEU A 42 11.14 -4.29 9.60
CA LEU A 42 10.94 -3.05 10.35
C LEU A 42 9.47 -2.67 10.42
N ARG A 43 8.75 -2.71 9.29
CA ARG A 43 7.31 -2.40 9.28
C ARG A 43 6.50 -3.30 10.21
N LYS A 44 6.85 -4.58 10.33
CA LYS A 44 6.17 -5.53 11.23
C LYS A 44 6.44 -5.18 12.70
N ALA A 45 7.67 -4.76 13.02
CA ALA A 45 8.01 -4.29 14.35
C ALA A 45 7.21 -3.05 14.76
N PHE A 46 7.00 -2.09 13.84
CA PHE A 46 6.12 -0.94 14.09
C PHE A 46 4.66 -1.34 14.30
N ILE A 47 4.14 -2.28 13.50
CA ILE A 47 2.75 -2.76 13.65
C ILE A 47 2.52 -3.42 15.00
N ASP A 48 3.48 -4.17 15.53
CA ASP A 48 3.41 -4.75 16.89
C ASP A 48 3.35 -3.70 18.01
N LEU A 49 3.69 -2.43 17.69
CA LEU A 49 3.61 -1.27 18.57
C LEU A 49 2.38 -0.38 18.26
N ASP A 50 1.43 -0.86 17.45
CA ASP A 50 0.24 -0.10 16.98
C ASP A 50 0.59 1.13 16.12
N LEU A 51 1.77 1.08 15.47
CA LEU A 51 2.22 2.09 14.51
C LEU A 51 2.11 1.57 13.08
N TYR A 52 1.60 2.41 12.18
CA TYR A 52 1.22 2.04 10.82
C TYR A 52 1.88 2.95 9.77
N PRO A 53 3.22 2.95 9.68
CA PRO A 53 3.93 3.73 8.66
C PRO A 53 3.69 3.18 7.24
N SER A 54 3.81 4.06 6.25
CA SER A 54 3.86 3.69 4.83
C SER A 54 5.16 2.96 4.48
N HIS A 55 5.21 2.33 3.30
CA HIS A 55 6.46 1.74 2.80
C HIS A 55 7.53 2.80 2.60
N SER A 56 7.17 3.97 2.07
CA SER A 56 8.10 5.07 1.85
C SER A 56 8.65 5.64 3.14
N GLN A 57 7.83 5.76 4.19
CA GLN A 57 8.31 6.15 5.52
C GLN A 57 9.34 5.15 6.06
N ILE A 58 9.10 3.84 5.94
CA ILE A 58 10.08 2.82 6.34
C ILE A 58 11.40 2.98 5.57
N GLN A 59 11.34 3.23 4.25
CA GLN A 59 12.54 3.45 3.44
C GLN A 59 13.30 4.72 3.85
N GLU A 60 12.58 5.82 4.10
CA GLU A 60 13.15 7.08 4.58
C GLU A 60 13.83 6.89 5.95
N MET A 61 13.16 6.22 6.89
CA MET A 61 13.70 5.92 8.22
C MET A 61 15.00 5.10 8.16
N VAL A 62 15.03 4.05 7.32
CA VAL A 62 16.22 3.23 7.12
C VAL A 62 17.34 4.06 6.49
N HIS A 63 17.02 4.88 5.49
CA HIS A 63 18.01 5.75 4.84
C HIS A 63 18.64 6.73 5.83
N CYS A 64 17.85 7.41 6.65
CA CYS A 64 18.34 8.32 7.70
C CYS A 64 19.22 7.59 8.72
N ALA A 65 18.87 6.36 9.12
CA ALA A 65 19.71 5.55 10.01
C ALA A 65 21.08 5.22 9.37
N VAL A 66 21.11 4.88 8.08
CA VAL A 66 22.34 4.52 7.35
C VAL A 66 23.28 5.70 7.21
N GLU A 67 22.77 6.88 6.86
CA GLU A 67 23.58 8.10 6.66
C GLU A 67 24.35 8.50 7.93
N TYR A 68 23.86 8.13 9.12
CA TYR A 68 24.41 8.53 10.41
C TYR A 68 25.22 7.44 11.14
N GLY A 69 25.16 6.17 10.70
CA GLY A 69 25.64 5.03 11.49
C GLY A 69 26.54 3.97 10.83
N SER A 70 26.60 3.82 9.51
CA SER A 70 27.34 2.68 8.90
C SER A 70 27.66 2.90 7.41
N PRO A 71 28.77 2.33 6.87
CA PRO A 71 29.06 2.37 5.43
C PRO A 71 27.87 1.93 4.57
N CYS A 72 27.81 2.49 3.36
CA CYS A 72 26.68 2.65 2.43
C CYS A 72 25.87 1.39 2.01
N ASP A 73 26.07 0.25 2.65
CA ASP A 73 25.47 -1.07 2.31
C ASP A 73 24.52 -1.62 3.39
N ALA A 74 24.13 -0.81 4.37
CA ALA A 74 23.44 -1.24 5.57
C ALA A 74 21.90 -1.17 5.46
N ASP A 75 21.21 -2.18 4.93
CA ASP A 75 19.72 -2.23 4.98
C ASP A 75 19.18 -2.62 6.38
N HIS A 76 19.56 -1.87 7.42
CA HIS A 76 19.19 -2.20 8.80
C HIS A 76 19.14 -1.02 9.76
N VAL A 77 18.46 -1.24 10.88
CA VAL A 77 18.27 -0.29 11.98
C VAL A 77 18.70 -0.94 13.30
N THR A 78 19.51 -0.24 14.10
CA THR A 78 19.93 -0.64 15.45
C THR A 78 18.85 -0.34 16.49
N PHE A 79 19.01 -0.86 17.72
CA PHE A 79 18.01 -0.62 18.77
C PHE A 79 17.84 0.88 19.13
N GLY A 80 18.93 1.64 19.11
CA GLY A 80 18.89 3.08 19.40
C GLY A 80 18.10 3.84 18.36
N GLU A 81 18.43 3.64 17.08
CA GLU A 81 17.72 4.25 15.95
C GLU A 81 16.25 3.82 15.93
N PHE A 82 15.96 2.53 16.11
CA PHE A 82 14.59 2.03 16.21
C PHE A 82 13.80 2.75 17.31
N SER A 83 14.39 2.97 18.48
CA SER A 83 13.73 3.65 19.59
C SER A 83 13.41 5.11 19.26
N VAL A 84 14.33 5.83 18.60
CA VAL A 84 14.11 7.22 18.17
C VAL A 84 13.03 7.32 17.12
N LEU A 85 13.05 6.43 16.11
CA LEU A 85 12.08 6.42 15.02
C LEU A 85 10.65 6.08 15.49
N VAL A 86 10.54 5.14 16.44
CA VAL A 86 9.26 4.82 17.07
C VAL A 86 8.72 6.01 17.85
N ASP A 87 9.57 6.67 18.64
CA ASP A 87 9.20 7.83 19.45
C ASP A 87 8.73 9.01 18.57
N GLU A 88 9.47 9.29 17.49
CA GLU A 88 9.13 10.33 16.51
C GLU A 88 7.77 10.06 15.85
N LEU A 89 7.53 8.84 15.35
CA LEU A 89 6.26 8.51 14.70
C LEU A 89 5.09 8.51 15.69
N GLN A 90 5.30 8.00 16.91
CA GLN A 90 4.30 8.01 17.97
C GLN A 90 3.93 9.45 18.33
N HIS A 91 4.92 10.35 18.42
CA HIS A 91 4.68 11.77 18.67
C HIS A 91 3.73 12.37 17.62
N TYR A 92 3.93 12.07 16.33
CA TYR A 92 3.04 12.52 15.26
C TYR A 92 1.60 11.99 15.38
N TYR A 93 1.43 10.77 15.89
CA TYR A 93 0.10 10.18 16.12
C TYR A 93 -0.62 10.86 17.29
N GLU A 94 0.12 11.27 18.32
CA GLU A 94 -0.41 11.93 19.52
C GLU A 94 -0.79 13.39 19.27
N ILE A 95 0.08 14.18 18.63
CA ILE A 95 -0.16 15.61 18.38
C ILE A 95 -1.12 15.86 17.21
N GLY A 96 -1.27 14.85 16.33
CA GLY A 96 -1.94 14.97 15.05
C GLY A 96 -1.09 15.70 14.02
N ALA A 97 -0.83 15.06 12.88
CA ALA A 97 -0.12 15.71 11.79
C ALA A 97 -0.96 16.83 11.15
N SER A 98 -0.35 18.00 10.92
CA SER A 98 -0.94 19.02 10.05
C SER A 98 -1.21 18.41 8.65
N PRO A 99 -2.28 18.82 7.94
CA PRO A 99 -2.50 18.36 6.58
C PRO A 99 -1.33 18.81 5.71
N ALA A 100 -0.56 17.85 5.17
CA ALA A 100 0.51 18.18 4.25
C ALA A 100 -0.04 18.43 2.84
N LEU A 101 0.59 19.41 2.20
CA LEU A 101 0.43 19.89 0.82
C LEU A 101 -0.75 20.84 0.55
N PRO A 102 -0.50 21.98 -0.14
CA PRO A 102 -1.56 22.79 -0.68
C PRO A 102 -2.36 21.94 -1.68
N LYS A 103 -3.63 21.72 -1.38
CA LYS A 103 -4.56 21.12 -2.34
C LYS A 103 -4.57 22.03 -3.56
N SER A 104 -4.03 21.55 -4.69
CA SER A 104 -4.23 22.24 -5.95
C SER A 104 -5.75 22.23 -6.19
N VAL A 105 -6.37 23.39 -6.02
CA VAL A 105 -7.80 23.55 -6.33
C VAL A 105 -7.90 23.59 -7.84
N ILE A 106 -7.86 22.41 -8.46
CA ILE A 106 -8.45 22.27 -9.79
C ILE A 106 -9.93 22.56 -9.55
N LYS A 107 -10.37 23.77 -9.94
CA LYS A 107 -11.80 24.08 -9.99
C LYS A 107 -12.41 22.93 -10.77
N ASN A 108 -13.18 22.08 -10.09
CA ASN A 108 -14.11 21.20 -10.75
C ASN A 108 -14.85 22.11 -11.72
N LYS A 109 -14.62 21.97 -13.03
CA LYS A 109 -15.62 22.39 -14.00
C LYS A 109 -16.87 21.72 -13.45
N SER A 110 -17.76 22.57 -12.98
CA SER A 110 -18.91 22.22 -12.17
C SER A 110 -19.49 20.89 -12.65
N ALA A 111 -19.97 20.09 -11.70
CA ALA A 111 -20.98 19.07 -11.91
C ALA A 111 -22.31 19.72 -12.43
N GLY A 112 -22.21 20.61 -13.42
CA GLY A 112 -23.26 21.39 -14.06
C GLY A 112 -23.96 20.60 -15.16
N PHE A 113 -24.11 19.30 -14.96
CA PHE A 113 -25.04 18.45 -15.71
C PHE A 113 -25.86 17.53 -14.78
N VAL A 114 -26.05 17.92 -13.52
CA VAL A 114 -27.05 17.26 -12.65
C VAL A 114 -28.35 18.06 -12.68
N ALA A 115 -29.02 18.09 -13.84
CA ALA A 115 -30.45 18.45 -13.94
C ALA A 115 -31.02 18.20 -15.35
N ARG A 116 -31.02 16.95 -15.85
CA ARG A 116 -32.10 16.43 -16.72
C ARG A 116 -31.85 14.97 -17.13
N ARG A 117 -32.54 14.05 -16.47
CA ARG A 117 -33.57 13.16 -17.06
C ARG A 117 -33.82 11.97 -16.14
N THR A 118 -34.97 11.99 -15.49
CA THR A 118 -35.75 10.79 -15.26
C THR A 118 -36.05 10.13 -16.60
N ARG A 119 -35.29 9.09 -16.95
CA ARG A 119 -35.77 7.98 -17.78
C ARG A 119 -34.97 6.72 -17.42
N LYS A 120 -35.71 5.67 -17.09
CA LYS A 120 -35.24 4.28 -17.03
C LYS A 120 -34.38 3.98 -18.25
N GLU A 121 -33.07 3.89 -18.06
CA GLU A 121 -32.23 2.97 -18.81
C GLU A 121 -31.63 2.04 -17.77
N SER A 122 -31.95 0.76 -17.87
CA SER A 122 -31.61 -0.31 -16.95
C SER A 122 -30.14 -0.71 -17.06
N LEU A 123 -29.22 0.25 -17.08
CA LEU A 123 -27.81 -0.02 -16.84
C LEU A 123 -27.65 0.01 -15.32
N ALA A 124 -27.47 -1.18 -14.75
CA ALA A 124 -27.31 -1.35 -13.32
C ALA A 124 -26.23 -0.38 -12.81
N ASN A 125 -26.55 0.41 -11.77
CA ASN A 125 -25.51 1.15 -11.05
C ASN A 125 -24.53 0.12 -10.48
N PHE A 126 -23.35 0.02 -11.08
CA PHE A 126 -22.31 -0.88 -10.63
C PHE A 126 -21.72 -0.34 -9.33
N GLN A 127 -21.63 -1.19 -8.31
CA GLN A 127 -20.99 -0.81 -7.05
C GLN A 127 -19.47 -0.76 -7.20
N VAL A 128 -18.91 -1.64 -8.04
CA VAL A 128 -17.45 -1.78 -8.23
C VAL A 128 -17.07 -1.65 -9.70
N PHE A 129 -16.04 -0.86 -9.98
CA PHE A 129 -15.36 -0.85 -11.27
C PHE A 129 -14.09 -1.71 -11.22
N LEU A 130 -13.91 -2.66 -12.15
CA LEU A 130 -12.76 -3.58 -12.18
C LEU A 130 -11.66 -3.11 -13.14
N GLY A 131 -10.82 -2.18 -12.69
CA GLY A 131 -9.70 -1.61 -13.45
C GLY A 131 -8.40 -2.41 -13.35
N GLY A 132 -7.36 -1.96 -14.07
CA GLY A 132 -6.03 -2.55 -14.02
C GLY A 132 -5.76 -3.61 -15.09
N SER A 133 -4.74 -4.45 -14.88
CA SER A 133 -4.16 -5.37 -15.85
C SER A 133 -5.19 -6.20 -16.62
N CYS A 134 -5.09 -6.19 -17.95
CA CYS A 134 -5.89 -7.03 -18.86
C CYS A 134 -5.08 -8.20 -19.45
N GLY A 135 -3.77 -8.24 -19.22
CA GLY A 135 -2.84 -9.15 -19.89
C GLY A 135 -2.59 -8.75 -21.35
N CYS A 136 -2.10 -9.69 -22.16
CA CYS A 136 -1.92 -9.52 -23.60
C CYS A 136 -2.86 -10.45 -24.39
N SER A 137 -2.91 -10.29 -25.72
CA SER A 137 -3.80 -11.09 -26.58
C SER A 137 -3.52 -12.60 -26.49
N GLN A 138 -2.27 -12.97 -26.22
CA GLN A 138 -1.84 -14.37 -26.09
C GLN A 138 -1.97 -14.90 -24.65
N GLN A 139 -1.86 -14.00 -23.66
CA GLN A 139 -1.95 -14.33 -22.24
C GLN A 139 -2.85 -13.30 -21.53
N PRO A 140 -4.19 -13.44 -21.67
CA PRO A 140 -5.12 -12.53 -21.02
C PRO A 140 -5.06 -12.75 -19.51
N SER A 141 -5.18 -11.66 -18.75
CA SER A 141 -5.22 -11.76 -17.30
C SER A 141 -6.55 -12.35 -16.84
N ARG A 142 -6.47 -13.26 -15.86
CA ARG A 142 -7.59 -14.12 -15.43
C ARG A 142 -8.15 -13.75 -14.06
N TRP A 143 -7.50 -12.82 -13.34
CA TRP A 143 -7.91 -12.42 -11.99
C TRP A 143 -9.39 -11.98 -11.92
N ARG A 144 -9.89 -11.34 -12.99
CA ARG A 144 -11.31 -10.96 -13.10
C ARG A 144 -12.21 -12.19 -13.18
N SER A 145 -12.00 -13.05 -14.18
CA SER A 145 -12.89 -14.17 -14.48
C SER A 145 -12.81 -15.32 -13.47
N GLU A 146 -11.62 -15.60 -12.94
CA GLU A 146 -11.36 -16.76 -12.08
C GLU A 146 -11.56 -16.46 -10.58
N THR A 147 -11.32 -15.21 -10.14
CA THR A 147 -11.34 -14.87 -8.71
C THR A 147 -12.33 -13.77 -8.38
N ALA A 148 -12.16 -12.56 -8.94
CA ALA A 148 -12.93 -11.39 -8.54
C ALA A 148 -14.43 -11.49 -8.87
N ILE A 149 -14.77 -11.85 -10.11
CA ILE A 149 -16.17 -11.95 -10.54
C ILE A 149 -16.92 -13.06 -9.78
N PRO A 150 -16.39 -14.29 -9.64
CA PRO A 150 -17.02 -15.31 -8.82
C PRO A 150 -17.27 -14.86 -7.37
N PHE A 151 -16.28 -14.21 -6.75
CA PHE A 151 -16.41 -13.67 -5.40
C PHE A 151 -17.51 -12.59 -5.31
N LEU A 152 -17.49 -11.58 -6.19
CA LEU A 152 -18.45 -10.49 -6.17
C LEU A 152 -19.88 -10.97 -6.41
N LYS A 153 -20.06 -11.95 -7.31
CA LYS A 153 -21.37 -12.61 -7.52
C LYS A 153 -21.84 -13.33 -6.26
N LYS A 154 -20.97 -14.10 -5.60
CA LYS A 154 -21.29 -14.79 -4.34
C LYS A 154 -21.70 -13.79 -3.25
N GLU A 155 -21.05 -12.64 -3.19
CA GLU A 155 -21.34 -11.58 -2.23
C GLU A 155 -22.53 -10.68 -2.62
N ASN A 156 -23.20 -10.93 -3.76
CA ASN A 156 -24.27 -10.09 -4.32
C ASN A 156 -23.87 -8.63 -4.57
N ILE A 157 -22.62 -8.41 -5.00
CA ILE A 157 -22.09 -7.08 -5.32
C ILE A 157 -22.13 -6.87 -6.84
N THR A 158 -22.72 -5.76 -7.30
CA THR A 158 -22.74 -5.43 -8.73
C THR A 158 -21.40 -4.85 -9.18
N PHE A 159 -20.93 -5.24 -10.36
CA PHE A 159 -19.61 -4.83 -10.86
C PHE A 159 -19.63 -4.54 -12.36
N TYR A 160 -18.76 -3.63 -12.79
CA TYR A 160 -18.45 -3.39 -14.20
C TYR A 160 -17.11 -4.01 -14.56
N ASN A 161 -17.10 -4.88 -15.56
CA ASN A 161 -15.88 -5.44 -16.14
C ASN A 161 -15.58 -4.75 -17.49
N PRO A 162 -14.54 -3.91 -17.59
CA PRO A 162 -14.15 -3.26 -18.84
C PRO A 162 -13.49 -4.21 -19.85
N GLN A 163 -13.02 -5.40 -19.42
CA GLN A 163 -12.34 -6.35 -20.29
C GLN A 163 -13.36 -7.09 -21.17
N VAL A 164 -13.40 -6.70 -22.45
CA VAL A 164 -14.28 -7.28 -23.48
C VAL A 164 -13.47 -7.95 -24.59
N ASN A 165 -14.08 -8.93 -25.26
CA ASN A 165 -13.45 -9.62 -26.40
C ASN A 165 -13.38 -8.75 -27.66
N THR A 166 -14.33 -7.80 -27.82
CA THR A 166 -14.42 -6.94 -28.99
C THR A 166 -14.63 -5.51 -28.53
N TRP A 167 -13.58 -4.70 -28.65
CA TRP A 167 -13.65 -3.28 -28.34
C TRP A 167 -14.49 -2.53 -29.38
N ARG A 168 -15.27 -1.56 -28.93
CA ARG A 168 -16.03 -0.64 -29.78
C ARG A 168 -15.98 0.77 -29.19
N PRO A 169 -16.03 1.84 -30.00
CA PRO A 169 -15.97 3.22 -29.50
C PRO A 169 -17.02 3.55 -28.44
N GLU A 170 -18.21 2.96 -28.52
CA GLU A 170 -19.29 3.19 -27.56
C GLU A 170 -18.96 2.68 -26.14
N LEU A 171 -18.00 1.76 -26.03
CA LEU A 171 -17.55 1.25 -24.73
C LEU A 171 -16.75 2.27 -23.95
N VAL A 172 -16.16 3.27 -24.61
CA VAL A 172 -15.42 4.34 -23.93
C VAL A 172 -16.34 5.15 -23.03
N GLU A 173 -17.49 5.58 -23.56
CA GLU A 173 -18.48 6.34 -22.77
C GLU A 173 -19.12 5.49 -21.67
N LEU A 174 -19.34 4.19 -21.95
CA LEU A 174 -19.89 3.27 -20.96
C LEU A 174 -18.91 3.03 -19.81
N GLU A 175 -17.63 2.83 -20.13
CA GLU A 175 -16.56 2.66 -19.15
C GLU A 175 -16.39 3.92 -18.30
N ASP A 176 -16.30 5.08 -18.94
CA ASP A 176 -16.20 6.36 -18.22
C ASP A 176 -17.37 6.58 -17.27
N ARG A 177 -18.61 6.31 -17.74
CA ARG A 177 -19.80 6.39 -16.90
C ARG A 177 -19.75 5.41 -15.74
N ALA A 178 -19.41 4.14 -15.99
CA ALA A 178 -19.32 3.11 -14.95
C ALA A 178 -18.27 3.46 -13.90
N LYS A 179 -17.10 3.94 -14.33
CA LYS A 179 -16.00 4.40 -13.48
C LYS A 179 -16.40 5.58 -12.62
N ASN A 180 -17.05 6.58 -13.22
CA ASN A 180 -17.53 7.78 -12.52
C ASN A 180 -18.61 7.47 -11.47
N LEU A 181 -19.51 6.53 -11.76
CA LEU A 181 -20.63 6.19 -10.88
C LEU A 181 -20.31 5.11 -9.84
N ALA A 182 -19.30 4.27 -10.07
CA ALA A 182 -18.98 3.19 -9.15
C ALA A 182 -18.57 3.71 -7.77
N ALA A 183 -19.16 3.13 -6.72
CA ALA A 183 -18.88 3.48 -5.34
C ALA A 183 -17.43 3.15 -4.95
N LEU A 184 -16.90 2.04 -5.48
CA LEU A 184 -15.54 1.58 -5.27
C LEU A 184 -14.82 1.35 -6.61
N GLN A 185 -13.58 1.81 -6.67
CA GLN A 185 -12.64 1.50 -7.74
C GLN A 185 -11.75 0.33 -7.30
N PHE A 186 -11.72 -0.77 -8.04
CA PHE A 186 -10.88 -1.92 -7.71
C PHE A 186 -9.88 -2.17 -8.83
N PHE A 187 -8.59 -2.08 -8.52
CA PHE A 187 -7.51 -2.23 -9.49
C PHE A 187 -6.58 -3.38 -9.13
N MET A 188 -6.25 -4.19 -10.12
CA MET A 188 -5.17 -5.20 -10.03
C MET A 188 -4.02 -4.79 -10.94
N ILE A 189 -2.81 -4.72 -10.41
CA ILE A 189 -1.58 -4.48 -11.14
C ILE A 189 -0.72 -5.74 -11.06
N ASP A 190 -0.89 -6.62 -12.05
CA ASP A 190 -0.11 -7.85 -12.19
C ASP A 190 1.18 -7.63 -13.01
N ASN A 191 1.98 -8.68 -13.17
CA ASN A 191 3.23 -8.62 -13.94
C ASN A 191 3.04 -8.92 -15.44
N ASN A 192 1.79 -9.15 -15.88
CA ASN A 192 1.49 -9.48 -17.27
C ASN A 192 1.39 -8.22 -18.14
N THR A 193 1.33 -7.04 -17.55
CA THR A 193 1.33 -5.76 -18.27
C THR A 193 2.23 -4.74 -17.59
N ARG A 194 2.78 -3.82 -18.39
CA ARG A 194 3.52 -2.64 -17.90
C ARG A 194 2.63 -1.68 -17.11
N SER A 195 1.31 -1.77 -17.31
CA SER A 195 0.28 -1.06 -16.54
C SER A 195 0.39 0.47 -16.54
N VAL A 196 1.07 1.05 -17.54
CA VAL A 196 1.36 2.50 -17.61
C VAL A 196 0.11 3.37 -17.47
N VAL A 197 -0.95 3.04 -18.22
CA VAL A 197 -2.22 3.79 -18.15
C VAL A 197 -2.90 3.63 -16.79
N ALA A 198 -2.93 2.41 -16.27
CA ALA A 198 -3.55 2.11 -14.98
C ALA A 198 -2.83 2.84 -13.84
N VAL A 199 -1.50 2.96 -13.89
CA VAL A 199 -0.71 3.71 -12.89
C VAL A 199 -1.14 5.18 -12.85
N CYS A 200 -1.22 5.84 -14.01
CA CYS A 200 -1.66 7.23 -14.10
C CYS A 200 -3.12 7.40 -13.63
N GLU A 201 -3.99 6.47 -14.02
CA GLU A 201 -5.40 6.48 -13.67
C GLU A 201 -5.64 6.31 -12.16
N ILE A 202 -4.95 5.37 -11.53
CA ILE A 202 -5.04 5.16 -10.08
C ILE A 202 -4.57 6.42 -9.35
N ALA A 203 -3.43 7.01 -9.73
CA ALA A 203 -2.93 8.24 -9.12
C ALA A 203 -3.95 9.39 -9.23
N TYR A 204 -4.60 9.53 -10.40
CA TYR A 204 -5.67 10.51 -10.60
C TYR A 204 -6.87 10.25 -9.68
N LEU A 205 -7.36 9.02 -9.62
CA LEU A 205 -8.52 8.64 -8.80
C LEU A 205 -8.26 8.81 -7.30
N VAL A 206 -7.04 8.49 -6.84
CA VAL A 206 -6.57 8.76 -5.48
C VAL A 206 -6.59 10.26 -5.20
N GLY A 207 -6.01 11.07 -6.10
CA GLY A 207 -6.01 12.54 -5.98
C GLY A 207 -7.42 13.16 -5.98
N CYS A 208 -8.40 12.52 -6.63
CA CYS A 208 -9.80 12.90 -6.56
C CYS A 208 -10.51 12.46 -5.27
N GLY A 209 -9.84 11.75 -4.36
CA GLY A 209 -10.42 11.25 -3.11
C GLY A 209 -11.45 10.13 -3.30
N ARG A 210 -11.37 9.39 -4.41
CA ARG A 210 -12.25 8.24 -4.67
C ARG A 210 -11.93 7.10 -3.70
N GLN A 211 -12.94 6.31 -3.36
CA GLN A 211 -12.72 5.04 -2.64
C GLN A 211 -12.10 4.06 -3.64
N ILE A 212 -10.88 3.61 -3.36
CA ILE A 212 -10.09 2.79 -4.28
C ILE A 212 -9.31 1.73 -3.51
N ILE A 213 -9.35 0.49 -4.01
CA ILE A 213 -8.53 -0.63 -3.56
C ILE A 213 -7.59 -1.01 -4.71
N VAL A 214 -6.30 -1.13 -4.40
CA VAL A 214 -5.27 -1.48 -5.38
C VAL A 214 -4.48 -2.68 -4.89
N VAL A 215 -4.41 -3.71 -5.73
CA VAL A 215 -3.64 -4.93 -5.50
C VAL A 215 -2.43 -4.94 -6.42
N PHE A 216 -1.24 -5.13 -5.85
CA PHE A 216 0.01 -5.26 -6.59
C PHE A 216 0.53 -6.69 -6.51
N SER A 217 0.79 -7.30 -7.66
CA SER A 217 1.68 -8.47 -7.68
C SER A 217 3.11 -8.04 -7.37
N ASN A 218 3.83 -8.88 -6.64
CA ASN A 218 5.25 -8.66 -6.35
C ASN A 218 6.03 -8.53 -7.67
N PHE A 219 6.77 -7.43 -7.83
CA PHE A 219 7.58 -7.17 -9.02
C PHE A 219 9.00 -6.87 -8.57
N ASN A 220 9.92 -7.75 -8.93
CA ASN A 220 11.31 -7.71 -8.50
C ASN A 220 12.25 -7.85 -9.72
N SER A 221 13.55 -7.86 -9.48
CA SER A 221 14.58 -7.99 -10.52
C SER A 221 14.53 -9.32 -11.28
N GLU A 222 13.86 -10.35 -10.74
CA GLU A 222 13.72 -11.68 -11.34
C GLU A 222 12.60 -11.74 -12.39
N VAL A 223 11.75 -10.70 -12.46
CA VAL A 223 10.73 -10.59 -13.52
C VAL A 223 11.43 -10.17 -14.82
N GLU A 224 11.85 -11.16 -15.60
CA GLU A 224 12.54 -10.93 -16.87
C GLU A 224 11.60 -10.58 -18.02
N GLU A 225 10.33 -10.99 -17.94
CA GLU A 225 9.34 -10.83 -19.00
C GLU A 225 8.07 -10.13 -18.51
N VAL A 226 7.59 -9.18 -19.31
CA VAL A 226 6.31 -8.49 -19.11
C VAL A 226 5.57 -8.52 -20.44
N ALA A 227 4.31 -8.95 -20.42
CA ALA A 227 3.50 -9.12 -21.63
C ALA A 227 4.16 -10.03 -22.69
N MET A 228 4.87 -11.09 -22.27
CA MET A 228 5.62 -12.02 -23.13
C MET A 228 6.81 -11.39 -23.87
N GLU A 229 7.27 -10.22 -23.44
CA GLU A 229 8.43 -9.53 -23.99
C GLU A 229 9.53 -9.47 -22.93
N LYS A 230 10.76 -9.78 -23.33
CA LYS A 230 11.93 -9.58 -22.46
C LYS A 230 12.11 -8.11 -22.17
N THR A 231 12.18 -7.80 -20.88
CA THR A 231 12.41 -6.44 -20.39
C THR A 231 13.90 -6.18 -20.21
N SER A 232 14.34 -4.99 -20.61
CA SER A 232 15.68 -4.54 -20.28
C SER A 232 15.79 -4.25 -18.77
N GLU A 233 17.00 -4.20 -18.23
CA GLU A 233 17.24 -3.81 -16.84
C GLU A 233 16.66 -2.42 -16.53
N ARG A 234 16.94 -1.42 -17.38
CA ARG A 234 16.40 -0.06 -17.25
C ARG A 234 14.88 -0.02 -17.26
N GLU A 235 14.27 -0.79 -18.16
CA GLU A 235 12.80 -0.86 -18.24
C GLU A 235 12.21 -1.48 -16.96
N ARG A 236 12.85 -2.51 -16.41
CA ARG A 236 12.42 -3.12 -15.16
C ARG A 236 12.53 -2.16 -13.99
N GLU A 237 13.63 -1.41 -13.91
CA GLU A 237 13.82 -0.33 -12.93
C GLU A 237 12.74 0.75 -13.06
N ASP A 238 12.39 1.15 -14.29
CA ASP A 238 11.34 2.14 -14.54
C ASP A 238 9.95 1.62 -14.11
N ILE A 239 9.64 0.36 -14.38
CA ILE A 239 8.39 -0.28 -13.94
C ILE A 239 8.34 -0.36 -12.41
N MET A 240 9.43 -0.80 -11.77
CA MET A 240 9.55 -0.83 -10.30
C MET A 240 9.34 0.57 -9.71
N ARG A 241 10.04 1.57 -10.25
CA ARG A 241 9.95 2.96 -9.82
C ARG A 241 8.53 3.50 -9.95
N ALA A 242 7.87 3.25 -11.08
CA ALA A 242 6.49 3.68 -11.31
C ALA A 242 5.51 3.06 -10.30
N ARG A 243 5.66 1.75 -10.00
CA ARG A 243 4.86 1.08 -8.95
C ARG A 243 5.13 1.65 -7.57
N ASN A 244 6.40 1.88 -7.22
CA ASN A 244 6.78 2.44 -5.92
C ASN A 244 6.24 3.86 -5.71
N VAL A 245 6.35 4.72 -6.73
CA VAL A 245 5.77 6.07 -6.69
C VAL A 245 4.25 6.01 -6.54
N LEU A 246 3.59 5.07 -7.23
CA LEU A 246 2.14 4.91 -7.09
C LEU A 246 1.75 4.43 -5.68
N MET A 247 2.48 3.46 -5.11
CA MET A 247 2.25 2.99 -3.74
C MET A 247 2.41 4.14 -2.74
N ASP A 248 3.46 4.96 -2.89
CA ASP A 248 3.66 6.16 -2.07
C ASP A 248 2.47 7.14 -2.18
N ILE A 249 2.00 7.44 -3.40
CA ILE A 249 0.82 8.31 -3.62
C ILE A 249 -0.43 7.74 -2.91
N ILE A 250 -0.67 6.43 -3.01
CA ILE A 250 -1.81 5.77 -2.38
C ILE A 250 -1.71 5.86 -0.85
N GLU A 251 -0.56 5.46 -0.28
CA GLU A 251 -0.35 5.40 1.16
C GLU A 251 -0.27 6.79 1.82
N ARG A 252 0.26 7.81 1.13
CA ARG A 252 0.20 9.23 1.57
C ARG A 252 -1.24 9.74 1.71
N ASN A 253 -2.20 9.14 1.01
CA ASN A 253 -3.62 9.44 1.15
C ASN A 253 -4.31 8.53 2.20
N GLY A 254 -3.55 7.79 3.01
CA GLY A 254 -4.05 6.90 4.05
C GLY A 254 -4.75 5.66 3.52
N ILE A 255 -4.55 5.33 2.24
CA ILE A 255 -5.18 4.17 1.61
C ILE A 255 -4.22 2.98 1.73
N PRO A 256 -4.66 1.82 2.25
CA PRO A 256 -3.85 0.62 2.28
C PRO A 256 -3.63 0.04 0.88
N VAL A 257 -2.41 -0.44 0.62
CA VAL A 257 -2.07 -1.22 -0.59
C VAL A 257 -2.12 -2.72 -0.26
N PHE A 258 -2.59 -3.52 -1.22
CA PHE A 258 -2.77 -4.96 -1.04
C PHE A 258 -1.79 -5.74 -1.91
N GLN A 259 -1.31 -6.87 -1.39
CA GLN A 259 -0.53 -7.86 -2.15
C GLN A 259 -1.33 -9.11 -2.49
N ASP A 260 -2.36 -9.39 -1.68
CA ASP A 260 -3.23 -10.54 -1.83
C ASP A 260 -4.61 -10.13 -2.38
N LEU A 261 -5.03 -10.82 -3.44
CA LEU A 261 -6.29 -10.52 -4.13
C LEU A 261 -7.51 -10.91 -3.29
N GLU A 262 -7.45 -12.00 -2.55
CA GLU A 262 -8.58 -12.49 -1.76
C GLU A 262 -8.89 -11.55 -0.59
N SER A 263 -7.85 -11.14 0.14
CA SER A 263 -7.93 -10.16 1.23
C SER A 263 -8.47 -8.82 0.72
N ALA A 264 -8.02 -8.36 -0.44
CA ALA A 264 -8.52 -7.13 -1.06
C ALA A 264 -10.00 -7.21 -1.43
N LEU A 265 -10.46 -8.36 -1.97
CA LEU A 265 -11.86 -8.61 -2.29
C LEU A 265 -12.73 -8.66 -1.03
N HIS A 266 -12.22 -9.26 0.05
CA HIS A 266 -12.88 -9.26 1.34
C HIS A 266 -13.07 -7.83 1.88
N CYS A 267 -12.01 -7.03 1.87
CA CYS A 267 -12.06 -5.60 2.22
C CYS A 267 -13.03 -4.81 1.33
N ALA A 268 -13.10 -5.10 0.02
CA ALA A 268 -14.07 -4.50 -0.88
C ALA A 268 -15.51 -4.80 -0.45
N ALA A 269 -15.79 -6.05 -0.05
CA ALA A 269 -17.12 -6.43 0.46
C ALA A 269 -17.45 -5.72 1.78
N ILE A 270 -16.48 -5.61 2.71
CA ILE A 270 -16.64 -4.85 3.96
C ILE A 270 -16.99 -3.40 3.65
N HIS A 271 -16.21 -2.73 2.80
CA HIS A 271 -16.47 -1.34 2.40
C HIS A 271 -17.89 -1.14 1.87
N LEU A 272 -18.31 -1.99 0.93
CA LEU A 272 -19.59 -1.84 0.23
C LEU A 272 -20.80 -2.24 1.07
N LYS A 273 -20.65 -3.20 1.98
CA LYS A 273 -21.77 -3.71 2.79
C LYS A 273 -21.90 -3.00 4.14
N GLN A 274 -20.78 -2.60 4.74
CA GLN A 274 -20.73 -2.01 6.07
C GLN A 274 -20.49 -0.49 6.04
N GLY A 275 -20.12 0.07 4.89
CA GLY A 275 -19.89 1.52 4.73
C GLY A 275 -18.57 2.01 5.36
N VAL A 276 -17.69 1.10 5.76
CA VAL A 276 -16.34 1.42 6.27
C VAL A 276 -15.54 2.00 5.12
N LYS A 277 -14.89 3.16 5.28
CA LYS A 277 -14.03 3.71 4.22
C LYS A 277 -12.80 2.83 4.03
N VAL A 278 -12.24 2.82 2.83
CA VAL A 278 -11.03 2.03 2.54
C VAL A 278 -9.86 2.46 3.43
N GLN A 279 -9.77 3.75 3.78
CA GLN A 279 -8.76 4.29 4.69
C GLN A 279 -8.90 3.80 6.14
N ASP A 280 -10.11 3.38 6.53
CA ASP A 280 -10.45 2.98 7.90
C ASP A 280 -10.39 1.45 8.08
N LEU A 281 -9.93 0.71 7.06
CA LEU A 281 -9.76 -0.74 7.13
C LEU A 281 -8.64 -1.11 8.11
N THR A 282 -8.83 -2.22 8.84
CA THR A 282 -7.96 -2.67 9.93
C THR A 282 -7.22 -3.96 9.60
N VAL A 283 -6.23 -4.31 10.44
CA VAL A 283 -5.49 -5.58 10.34
C VAL A 283 -6.41 -6.80 10.44
N ASP A 284 -7.38 -6.76 11.36
CA ASP A 284 -8.35 -7.85 11.54
C ASP A 284 -9.26 -8.07 10.32
N GLN A 285 -9.39 -7.05 9.47
CA GLN A 285 -10.16 -7.10 8.23
C GLN A 285 -9.31 -7.54 7.03
N GLY A 286 -8.01 -7.80 7.21
CA GLY A 286 -7.08 -8.22 6.16
C GLY A 286 -6.43 -7.06 5.39
N ALA A 287 -6.48 -5.84 5.91
CA ALA A 287 -5.73 -4.70 5.38
C ALA A 287 -4.46 -4.42 6.19
N LEU A 288 -3.48 -3.75 5.58
CA LEU A 288 -2.38 -3.13 6.31
C LEU A 288 -2.63 -1.62 6.35
N PRO A 289 -3.15 -1.08 7.47
CA PRO A 289 -3.48 0.33 7.57
C PRO A 289 -2.25 1.21 7.33
N VAL A 290 -2.49 2.43 6.88
CA VAL A 290 -1.47 3.48 6.85
C VAL A 290 -2.02 4.71 7.53
N LYS A 291 -1.37 5.17 8.59
CA LYS A 291 -1.74 6.38 9.31
C LYS A 291 -0.64 7.42 9.13
N HIS A 292 -1.06 8.63 8.76
CA HIS A 292 -0.15 9.77 8.55
C HIS A 292 0.98 9.50 7.55
N GLY A 293 0.70 8.74 6.48
CA GLY A 293 1.70 8.40 5.45
C GLY A 293 2.33 9.61 4.74
N HIS A 294 1.73 10.80 4.87
CA HIS A 294 2.23 12.06 4.31
C HIS A 294 3.25 12.79 5.19
N VAL A 295 3.44 12.34 6.44
CA VAL A 295 4.38 12.97 7.38
C VAL A 295 5.80 12.54 7.05
N LEU A 296 6.71 13.50 7.07
CA LEU A 296 8.14 13.26 6.95
C LEU A 296 8.67 12.67 8.26
N VAL A 297 9.49 11.64 8.15
CA VAL A 297 10.03 10.86 9.28
C VAL A 297 11.55 10.74 9.13
N GLY A 298 12.23 10.40 10.22
CA GLY A 298 13.69 10.30 10.27
C GLY A 298 14.39 11.63 10.55
N GLU A 299 13.66 12.74 10.71
CA GLU A 299 14.24 14.05 11.06
C GLU A 299 14.90 14.01 12.44
N ALA A 300 14.37 13.21 13.36
CA ALA A 300 14.96 13.04 14.69
C ALA A 300 16.34 12.34 14.68
N LEU A 301 16.72 11.70 13.57
CA LEU A 301 18.05 11.12 13.37
C LEU A 301 19.03 12.09 12.67
N LEU A 302 18.52 13.19 12.08
CA LEU A 302 19.31 14.16 11.31
C LEU A 302 20.01 15.20 12.20
#